data_AF-A0A7K3ZTI0-F1
#
_entry.id   AF-A0A7K3ZTI0-F1
#
_cell.length_a   1.000
_cell.length_b   1.000
_cell.length_c   1.000
_cell.angle_alpha   90.00
_cell.angle_beta   90.00
_cell.angle_gamma   90.00
#
_symmetry.space_group_name_H-M   'P 1'
#
loop_
_entity.id
_entity.type
_entity.pdbx_description
1 polymer ?
#
loop_
_entity_poly.entity_id
_entity_poly.type
_entity_poly.pdbx_seq_one_letter_code
_entity_poly.pdbx_strand_id
1 'polypeptide(L)'
;MSEEKLAFTRRIMTLGNFGLLLWVFLASASVIFYNQVYGWLYLIFLLVTVYAILRRLGCSSCYLCKDCTSGFGRLAGIFFGRGFVKKQSVGNRLGWVVLVYVLLLPVPVVFLVLGGFSVAAVFMLGCLLGVSGYSLSTWYNTKLPIKV
;
A
#
# COMPACT_ATOMS: atom_id res chain seq x y z
N MET A 1 -6.36 -9.40 -29.02
CA MET A 1 -6.38 -10.15 -27.76
C MET A 1 -7.25 -9.36 -26.80
N SER A 2 -8.45 -9.85 -26.45
CA SER A 2 -9.45 -9.08 -25.71
C SER A 2 -8.91 -8.70 -24.33
N GLU A 3 -8.72 -7.40 -24.10
CA GLU A 3 -8.38 -6.81 -22.82
C GLU A 3 -9.48 -7.14 -21.80
N GLU A 4 -9.23 -8.18 -21.01
CA GLU A 4 -10.11 -8.65 -19.93
C GLU A 4 -10.26 -7.53 -18.89
N LYS A 5 -11.47 -7.00 -18.72
CA LYS A 5 -11.73 -5.91 -17.77
C LYS A 5 -11.55 -6.43 -16.35
N LEU A 6 -10.52 -5.95 -15.65
CA LEU A 6 -10.34 -6.19 -14.22
C LEU A 6 -11.47 -5.49 -13.45
N ALA A 7 -12.51 -6.24 -13.09
CA ALA A 7 -13.56 -5.79 -12.21
C ALA A 7 -13.14 -6.01 -10.74
N PHE A 8 -13.17 -4.94 -9.94
CA PHE A 8 -12.88 -5.06 -8.51
C PHE A 8 -14.18 -5.24 -7.73
N THR A 9 -14.26 -6.30 -6.93
CA THR A 9 -15.35 -6.43 -5.95
C THR A 9 -15.28 -5.26 -4.97
N ARG A 10 -16.41 -4.58 -4.71
CA ARG A 10 -16.49 -3.45 -3.77
C ARG A 10 -15.82 -3.75 -2.43
N ARG A 11 -15.94 -4.99 -1.94
CA ARG A 11 -15.34 -5.47 -0.69
C ARG A 11 -13.81 -5.39 -0.67
N ILE A 12 -13.16 -5.78 -1.77
CA ILE A 12 -11.69 -5.73 -1.90
C ILE A 12 -11.25 -4.27 -1.99
N MET A 13 -11.98 -3.45 -2.74
CA MET A 13 -11.71 -2.03 -2.83
C MET A 13 -11.83 -1.34 -1.47
N THR A 14 -12.93 -1.53 -0.73
CA THR A 14 -13.08 -0.87 0.57
C THR A 14 -12.06 -1.36 1.58
N LEU A 15 -11.96 -2.68 1.80
CA LEU A 15 -11.05 -3.24 2.80
C LEU A 15 -9.58 -2.97 2.49
N GLY A 16 -9.16 -3.10 1.23
CA GLY A 16 -7.78 -2.85 0.86
C GLY A 16 -7.38 -1.38 0.99
N ASN A 17 -8.28 -0.44 0.70
CA ASN A 17 -7.96 0.98 0.91
C ASN A 17 -7.93 1.36 2.39
N PHE A 18 -8.84 0.81 3.21
CA PHE A 18 -8.77 0.96 4.66
C PHE A 18 -7.50 0.32 5.23
N GLY A 19 -7.10 -0.85 4.76
CA GLY A 19 -5.84 -1.49 5.15
C GLY A 19 -4.61 -0.68 4.77
N LEU A 20 -4.60 -0.09 3.57
CA LEU A 20 -3.53 0.80 3.12
C LEU A 20 -3.48 2.09 3.96
N LEU A 21 -4.64 2.67 4.26
CA LEU A 21 -4.75 3.86 5.08
C LEU A 21 -4.25 3.59 6.50
N LEU A 22 -4.68 2.46 7.08
CA LEU A 22 -4.20 1.99 8.37
C LEU A 22 -2.68 1.83 8.37
N TRP A 23 -2.11 1.25 7.31
CA TRP A 23 -0.66 1.09 7.19
C TRP A 23 0.07 2.44 7.17
N VAL A 24 -0.44 3.41 6.40
CA VAL A 24 0.10 4.78 6.37
C VAL A 24 0.07 5.41 7.76
N PHE A 25 -1.04 5.28 8.49
CA PHE A 25 -1.15 5.79 9.86
C PHE A 25 -0.18 5.11 10.81
N LEU A 26 -0.06 3.79 10.76
CA LEU A 26 0.90 3.04 11.60
C LEU A 26 2.35 3.44 11.30
N ALA A 27 2.70 3.62 10.03
CA ALA A 27 4.02 4.06 9.62
C ALA A 27 4.34 5.46 10.14
N SER A 28 3.44 6.43 9.98
CA SER A 28 3.61 7.77 10.54
C SER A 28 3.66 7.77 12.07
N ALA A 29 2.75 7.06 12.73
CA ALA A 29 2.72 6.96 14.18
C ALA A 29 4.03 6.38 14.73
N SER A 30 4.67 5.45 14.02
CA SER A 30 5.98 4.92 14.38
C SER A 30 7.09 5.97 14.33
N VAL A 31 7.03 6.91 13.37
CA VAL A 31 7.98 8.03 13.29
C VAL A 31 7.72 9.08 14.38
N ILE A 32 6.47 9.24 14.84
CA ILE A 32 6.13 10.14 15.96
C ILE A 32 6.89 9.76 17.23
N PHE A 33 7.13 8.47 17.50
CA PHE A 33 7.93 8.01 18.66
C PHE A 33 9.35 8.57 18.66
N TYR A 34 9.92 8.83 17.49
CA TYR A 34 11.22 9.49 17.38
C TYR A 34 11.08 11.01 17.51
N ASN A 35 10.17 11.60 16.74
CA ASN A 35 9.92 13.03 16.78
C ASN A 35 8.53 13.36 16.21
N GLN A 36 7.76 14.13 16.97
CA GLN A 36 6.39 14.50 16.58
C GLN A 36 6.31 15.29 15.28
N VAL A 37 7.24 16.22 15.03
CA VAL A 37 7.27 17.03 13.79
C VAL A 37 7.57 16.14 12.59
N TYR A 38 8.55 15.24 12.71
CA TYR A 38 8.88 14.31 11.63
C TYR A 38 7.74 13.33 11.35
N GLY A 39 7.01 12.88 12.37
CA GLY A 39 5.85 12.01 12.18
C GLY A 39 4.74 12.64 11.34
N TRP A 40 4.42 13.93 11.57
CA TRP A 40 3.44 14.67 10.76
C TRP A 40 3.92 14.94 9.33
N LEU A 41 5.18 15.35 9.17
CA LEU A 41 5.78 15.51 7.83
C LEU A 41 5.76 14.19 7.06
N TYR A 42 6.06 13.08 7.75
CA TYR A 42 6.02 11.75 7.17
C TYR A 42 4.62 11.31 6.77
N LEU A 43 3.60 11.65 7.58
CA LEU A 43 2.20 11.38 7.24
C LEU A 43 1.80 12.06 5.92
N ILE A 44 2.08 13.36 5.82
CA ILE A 44 1.75 14.16 4.63
C ILE A 44 2.47 13.57 3.41
N PHE A 45 3.76 13.26 3.56
CA PHE A 45 4.56 12.66 2.51
C PHE A 45 4.01 11.31 2.03
N LEU A 46 3.62 10.43 2.95
CA LEU A 46 3.00 9.14 2.62
C LEU A 46 1.64 9.33 1.95
N LEU A 47 0.78 10.23 2.46
CA LEU A 47 -0.53 10.51 1.87
C LEU A 47 -0.39 11.02 0.43
N VAL A 48 0.53 11.95 0.18
CA VAL A 48 0.80 12.46 -1.19
C VAL A 48 1.34 11.34 -2.08
N THR A 49 2.33 10.58 -1.60
CA THR A 49 2.96 9.52 -2.41
C THR A 49 1.95 8.42 -2.77
N VAL A 50 1.19 7.94 -1.79
CA VAL A 50 0.25 6.83 -1.97
C VAL A 50 -1.01 7.26 -2.71
N TYR A 51 -1.65 8.36 -2.30
CA TYR A 51 -2.98 8.73 -2.79
C TYR A 51 -2.99 9.77 -3.91
N ALA A 52 -1.90 10.51 -4.13
CA ALA A 52 -1.76 11.39 -5.30
C ALA A 52 -0.88 10.75 -6.39
N ILE A 53 0.35 10.37 -6.07
CA ILE A 53 1.32 9.89 -7.07
C ILE A 53 0.92 8.49 -7.57
N LEU A 54 0.81 7.50 -6.68
CA LEU A 54 0.46 6.14 -7.10
C LEU A 54 -0.94 6.04 -7.68
N ARG A 55 -1.89 6.87 -7.22
CA ARG A 55 -3.22 6.96 -7.84
C ARG A 55 -3.12 7.40 -9.30
N ARG A 56 -2.38 8.48 -9.59
CA ARG A 56 -2.19 8.98 -10.96
C ARG A 56 -1.48 7.95 -11.85
N LEU A 57 -0.43 7.32 -11.35
CA LEU A 57 0.28 6.26 -12.05
C LEU A 57 -0.65 5.05 -12.27
N GLY A 58 -1.45 4.66 -11.28
CA GLY A 58 -2.43 3.60 -11.39
C GLY A 58 -3.49 3.88 -12.46
N CYS A 59 -4.00 5.11 -12.54
CA CYS A 59 -5.06 5.47 -13.47
C CYS A 59 -4.58 5.72 -14.91
N SER A 60 -3.36 6.25 -15.12
CA SER A 60 -2.86 6.67 -16.44
C SER A 60 -2.70 5.55 -17.48
N SER A 61 -2.68 4.29 -17.05
CA SER A 61 -2.51 3.12 -17.93
C SER A 61 -3.81 2.37 -18.23
N CYS A 62 -4.94 2.70 -17.59
CA CYS A 62 -6.20 2.01 -17.89
C CYS A 62 -7.16 2.94 -18.63
N TYR A 63 -7.05 2.96 -19.96
CA TYR A 63 -7.95 3.72 -20.85
C TYR A 63 -9.39 3.15 -20.89
N LEU A 64 -9.62 1.93 -20.34
CA LEU A 64 -10.87 1.16 -20.45
C LEU A 64 -11.47 0.70 -19.10
N CYS A 65 -10.90 1.09 -17.97
CA CYS A 65 -11.41 0.70 -16.64
C CYS A 65 -12.58 1.60 -16.22
N LYS A 66 -13.80 1.06 -16.12
CA LYS A 66 -14.94 1.75 -15.47
C LYS A 66 -14.65 2.12 -14.01
N ASP A 67 -13.81 1.32 -13.34
CA ASP A 67 -13.41 1.51 -11.94
C ASP A 67 -12.15 2.40 -11.77
N CYS A 68 -11.59 2.91 -12.88
CA CYS A 68 -10.47 3.87 -12.83
C CYS A 68 -10.86 5.20 -12.18
N THR A 69 -12.15 5.57 -12.29
CA THR A 69 -12.73 6.76 -11.66
C THR A 69 -12.63 6.68 -10.14
N SER A 70 -12.62 5.48 -9.54
CA SER A 70 -12.30 5.35 -8.12
C SER A 70 -10.79 5.43 -7.88
N GLY A 71 -9.93 4.85 -8.72
CA GLY A 71 -8.45 4.86 -8.60
C GLY A 71 -7.90 4.11 -7.38
N PHE A 72 -8.70 4.04 -6.31
CA PHE A 72 -8.49 3.35 -5.06
C PHE A 72 -8.62 1.82 -5.20
N GLY A 73 -9.49 1.32 -6.09
CA GLY A 73 -9.59 -0.13 -6.34
C GLY A 73 -8.29 -0.76 -6.81
N ARG A 74 -7.56 -0.05 -7.69
CA ARG A 74 -6.26 -0.51 -8.22
C ARG A 74 -5.15 -0.45 -7.17
N LEU A 75 -5.15 0.56 -6.29
CA LEU A 75 -4.23 0.65 -5.16
C LEU A 75 -4.42 -0.56 -4.22
N ALA A 76 -5.65 -0.80 -3.76
CA ALA A 76 -5.99 -1.96 -2.94
C ALA A 76 -5.56 -3.29 -3.57
N GLY A 77 -5.81 -3.47 -4.87
CA GLY A 77 -5.37 -4.66 -5.61
C GLY A 77 -3.85 -4.81 -5.66
N ILE A 78 -3.11 -3.71 -5.87
CA ILE A 78 -1.63 -3.73 -5.90
C ILE A 78 -1.07 -4.12 -4.53
N PHE A 79 -1.56 -3.54 -3.44
CA PHE A 79 -1.00 -3.77 -2.11
C PHE A 79 -1.49 -5.07 -1.45
N PHE A 80 -2.62 -5.63 -1.90
CA PHE A 80 -3.21 -6.84 -1.32
C PHE A 80 -3.48 -7.96 -2.35
N GLY A 81 -2.75 -8.01 -3.49
CA GLY A 81 -2.95 -9.05 -4.51
C GLY A 81 -1.89 -9.13 -5.63
N ARG A 82 -1.37 -10.35 -5.89
CA ARG A 82 -0.29 -10.63 -6.87
C ARG A 82 -0.71 -10.51 -8.35
N GLY A 83 -1.99 -10.67 -8.64
CA GLY A 83 -2.52 -10.76 -10.02
C GLY A 83 -2.47 -9.45 -10.82
N PHE A 84 -2.28 -8.30 -10.15
CA PHE A 84 -2.46 -6.98 -10.75
C PHE A 84 -1.20 -6.38 -11.37
N VAL A 85 -0.02 -6.89 -11.00
CA VAL A 85 1.26 -6.46 -11.59
C VAL A 85 1.60 -7.25 -12.85
N LYS A 86 1.04 -8.47 -13.00
CA LYS A 86 1.52 -9.47 -13.97
C LYS A 86 0.99 -9.36 -15.40
N LYS A 87 0.04 -8.46 -15.74
CA LYS A 87 -0.53 -8.45 -17.10
C LYS A 87 0.04 -7.40 -18.08
N GLN A 88 0.47 -6.21 -17.68
CA GLN A 88 1.04 -5.21 -18.61
C GLN A 88 1.80 -4.09 -17.88
N SER A 89 2.94 -4.36 -17.23
CA SER A 89 3.74 -3.25 -16.66
C SER A 89 4.56 -2.56 -17.75
N VAL A 90 3.89 -1.72 -18.55
CA VAL A 90 4.54 -0.65 -19.30
C VAL A 90 5.09 0.34 -18.26
N GLY A 91 6.42 0.42 -18.14
CA GLY A 91 7.15 1.35 -17.26
C GLY A 91 7.38 0.87 -15.81
N ASN A 92 8.32 1.53 -15.12
CA ASN A 92 8.93 1.29 -13.80
C ASN A 92 7.98 1.17 -12.57
N ARG A 93 6.75 0.65 -12.73
CA ARG A 93 5.71 0.54 -11.70
C ARG A 93 6.09 -0.40 -10.57
N LEU A 94 6.76 -1.51 -10.88
CA LEU A 94 7.26 -2.41 -9.85
C LEU A 94 8.24 -1.68 -8.92
N GLY A 95 9.13 -0.85 -9.49
CA GLY A 95 10.02 0.02 -8.72
C GLY A 95 9.27 0.96 -7.78
N TRP A 96 8.19 1.60 -8.26
CA TRP A 96 7.35 2.46 -7.41
C TRP A 96 6.63 1.70 -6.30
N VAL A 97 6.12 0.50 -6.57
CA VAL A 97 5.51 -0.34 -5.55
C VAL A 97 6.55 -0.72 -4.50
N VAL A 98 7.71 -1.22 -4.91
CA VAL A 98 8.82 -1.55 -4.00
C VAL A 98 9.23 -0.34 -3.17
N LEU A 99 9.36 0.84 -3.79
CA LEU A 99 9.64 2.09 -3.10
C LEU A 99 8.61 2.35 -1.99
N VAL A 100 7.31 2.29 -2.29
CA VAL A 100 6.28 2.53 -1.28
C VAL A 100 6.31 1.49 -0.16
N TYR A 101 6.57 0.22 -0.46
CA TYR A 101 6.76 -0.80 0.58
C TYR A 101 7.95 -0.48 1.49
N VAL A 102 9.06 0.02 0.93
CA VAL A 102 10.22 0.46 1.70
C VAL A 102 9.87 1.64 2.61
N LEU A 103 9.09 2.60 2.12
CA LEU A 103 8.59 3.72 2.91
C LEU A 103 7.59 3.26 3.99
N LEU A 104 6.78 2.24 3.74
CA LEU A 104 5.75 1.82 4.69
C LEU A 104 6.27 0.89 5.80
N LEU A 105 7.44 0.28 5.66
CA LEU A 105 7.97 -0.66 6.66
C LEU A 105 9.42 -0.40 7.08
N PRO A 106 10.46 -0.59 6.25
CA PRO A 106 11.85 -0.34 6.65
C PRO A 106 12.08 1.04 7.27
N VAL A 107 11.61 2.11 6.62
CA VAL A 107 11.81 3.49 7.09
C VAL A 107 11.19 3.72 8.48
N PRO A 108 9.90 3.45 8.72
CA PRO A 108 9.30 3.64 10.04
C PRO A 108 9.90 2.72 11.10
N VAL A 109 10.34 1.51 10.74
CA VAL A 109 11.05 0.62 11.68
C VAL A 109 12.38 1.23 12.14
N VAL A 110 13.17 1.83 11.22
CA VAL A 110 14.42 2.51 11.57
C VAL A 110 14.15 3.66 12.55
N PHE A 111 13.18 4.53 12.25
CA PHE A 111 12.83 5.63 13.15
C PHE A 111 12.29 5.13 14.50
N LEU A 112 11.49 4.07 14.50
CA LEU A 112 10.97 3.47 15.74
C LEU A 112 12.11 2.95 16.63
N VAL A 113 13.14 2.32 16.04
CA VAL A 113 14.33 1.84 16.78
C VAL A 113 15.15 3.02 17.33
N LEU A 114 15.31 4.09 16.53
CA LEU A 114 16.00 5.31 16.96
C LEU A 114 15.26 6.08 18.05
N GLY A 115 13.93 5.99 18.10
CA GLY A 115 13.09 6.60 19.14
C GLY A 115 13.21 5.94 20.53
N GLY A 116 13.96 4.84 20.63
CA GLY A 116 14.20 4.14 21.89
C GLY A 116 13.17 3.06 22.21
N PHE A 117 13.50 2.22 23.19
CA PHE A 117 12.68 1.05 23.55
C PHE A 117 11.56 1.43 24.50
N SER A 118 10.31 1.13 24.12
CA SER A 118 9.14 1.23 25.00
C SER A 118 8.15 0.12 24.68
N VAL A 119 7.30 -0.24 25.65
CA VAL A 119 6.23 -1.23 25.43
C VAL A 119 5.31 -0.79 24.29
N ALA A 120 5.03 0.51 24.20
CA ALA A 120 4.25 1.09 23.12
C ALA A 120 4.96 0.95 21.75
N ALA A 121 6.27 1.15 21.68
CA ALA A 121 7.04 0.95 20.45
C ALA A 121 7.01 -0.53 20.01
N VAL A 122 7.17 -1.48 20.94
CA VAL A 122 7.08 -2.92 20.63
C VAL A 122 5.71 -3.29 20.09
N PHE A 123 4.64 -2.76 20.70
CA PHE A 123 3.27 -2.96 20.21
C PHE A 123 3.10 -2.41 18.79
N MET A 124 3.58 -1.18 18.53
CA MET A 124 3.54 -0.55 17.21
C MET A 124 4.31 -1.34 16.15
N LEU A 125 5.48 -1.86 16.50
CA LEU A 125 6.26 -2.74 15.63
C LEU A 125 5.45 -4.01 15.30
N GLY A 126 4.80 -4.61 16.29
CA GLY A 126 3.92 -5.76 16.09
C GLY A 126 2.78 -5.46 15.11
N CYS A 127 2.13 -4.31 15.23
CA CYS A 127 1.09 -3.86 14.30
C CYS A 127 1.64 -3.64 12.87
N LEU A 128 2.79 -2.96 12.73
CA LEU A 128 3.44 -2.73 11.45
C LEU A 128 3.81 -4.04 10.74
N LEU A 129 4.42 -4.97 11.48
CA LEU A 129 4.76 -6.29 10.97
C LEU A 129 3.51 -7.11 10.63
N GLY A 130 2.44 -7.00 11.43
CA GLY A 130 1.17 -7.66 11.18
C GLY A 130 0.53 -7.22 9.86
N VAL A 131 0.43 -5.91 9.60
CA VAL A 131 -0.13 -5.39 8.35
C VAL A 131 0.76 -5.71 7.16
N SER A 132 2.08 -5.57 7.31
CA SER A 132 3.05 -5.89 6.25
C SER A 132 3.07 -7.38 5.92
N GLY A 133 3.01 -8.24 6.93
CA GLY A 133 2.95 -9.69 6.80
C GLY A 133 1.63 -10.14 6.18
N TYR A 134 0.50 -9.51 6.56
CA TYR A 134 -0.78 -9.74 5.89
C TYR A 134 -0.70 -9.36 4.41
N SER A 135 -0.20 -8.16 4.10
CA SER A 135 0.03 -7.73 2.72
C SER A 135 0.90 -8.75 1.97
N LEU A 136 2.07 -9.12 2.49
CA LEU A 136 2.94 -10.11 1.86
C LEU A 136 2.27 -11.49 1.67
N SER A 137 1.49 -11.94 2.66
CA SER A 137 0.72 -13.18 2.57
C SER A 137 -0.29 -13.13 1.44
N THR A 138 -0.99 -12.01 1.25
CA THR A 138 -1.90 -11.86 0.10
C THR A 138 -1.16 -11.94 -1.23
N TRP A 139 0.09 -11.50 -1.31
CA TRP A 139 0.95 -11.66 -2.48
C TRP A 139 1.42 -13.11 -2.69
N TYR A 140 1.67 -13.86 -1.62
CA TYR A 140 2.10 -15.26 -1.72
C TYR A 140 0.93 -16.20 -2.07
N ASN A 141 -0.20 -16.02 -1.39
CA ASN A 141 -1.39 -16.87 -1.44
C ASN A 141 -2.36 -16.56 -2.58
N THR A 142 -2.09 -15.54 -3.41
CA THR A 142 -2.93 -15.33 -4.60
C THR A 142 -2.70 -16.46 -5.61
N LYS A 143 -3.52 -17.51 -5.52
CA LYS A 143 -4.05 -18.18 -6.70
C LYS A 143 -4.98 -17.16 -7.37
N LEU A 144 -4.80 -16.95 -8.66
CA LEU A 144 -5.47 -15.95 -9.52
C LEU A 144 -6.96 -15.73 -9.16
N PRO A 145 -7.51 -14.51 -9.29
CA PRO A 145 -8.92 -14.29 -9.03
C PRO A 145 -9.79 -15.18 -9.93
N ILE A 146 -10.79 -15.74 -9.26
CA ILE A 146 -11.98 -16.43 -9.74
C ILE A 146 -12.44 -15.84 -11.08
N LYS A 147 -12.56 -16.73 -12.08
CA LYS A 147 -13.30 -16.47 -13.32
C LYS A 147 -14.70 -15.98 -12.92
N VAL A 148 -15.03 -14.74 -13.28
CA VAL A 148 -16.41 -14.31 -13.46
C VAL A 148 -16.63 -14.25 -14.96
#